data_AF-A0A5S9ISQ9-F1
#
_entry.id   AF-A0A5S9ISQ9-F1
#
_cell.length_a   1.000
_cell.length_b   1.000
_cell.length_c   1.000
_cell.angle_alpha   90.00
_cell.angle_beta   90.00
_cell.angle_gamma   90.00
#
_symmetry.space_group_name_H-M   'P 1'
#
loop_
_entity.id
_entity.type
_entity.pdbx_description
1 polymer ?
#
loop_
_entity_poly.entity_id
_entity_poly.type
_entity_poly.pdbx_seq_one_letter_code
_entity_poly.pdbx_strand_id
1 'polypeptide(L)'
;MELWVRYKQAKNLLWDDKFIVTSRNDWYQIIYDRNVISSILWPTDTIFKIGGEFFNRRHPHEKLYKNDTERNLSYLSACKRLSARLQTIIQNQKCIVYAPMRGAYPIWRTMSQFLDLTHIDVYYPVTSSFVLYPKEFGIVSKKGKNASGRYNNYQELERLKPLLSNYQYFVYIDEIISGGMMLGHIKEMIETKIQDHLNIIAVGLADRFGQRSTSCRNKINKNVENGSLHSFLWEGCEQLITEDQKFLLGIHYEDYKHGPHIIPVLDENLDFYPERKLFEQDVRICKR
;
A
#
# COMPACT_ATOMS: atom_id res chain seq x y z
N MET A 1 3.44 -20.17 -13.12
CA MET A 1 2.89 -21.39 -12.48
C MET A 1 3.52 -21.65 -11.10
N GLU A 2 4.85 -21.52 -10.95
CA GLU A 2 5.59 -21.77 -9.70
C GLU A 2 5.15 -20.92 -8.49
N LEU A 3 4.48 -19.79 -8.73
CA LEU A 3 3.78 -18.97 -7.74
C LEU A 3 2.96 -19.80 -6.74
N TRP A 4 2.19 -20.75 -7.28
CA TRP A 4 1.34 -21.68 -6.52
C TRP A 4 2.10 -22.86 -5.90
N VAL A 5 3.37 -23.05 -6.25
CA VAL A 5 4.25 -24.08 -5.68
C VAL A 5 4.91 -23.57 -4.39
N ARG A 6 5.36 -22.30 -4.36
CA ARG A 6 5.91 -21.67 -3.14
C ARG A 6 4.91 -21.67 -1.97
N TYR A 7 3.60 -21.58 -2.25
CA TYR A 7 2.51 -21.72 -1.27
C TYR A 7 2.59 -23.00 -0.42
N LYS A 8 3.07 -24.13 -0.97
CA LYS A 8 3.26 -25.39 -0.20
C LYS A 8 4.60 -25.50 0.52
N GLN A 9 5.49 -24.50 0.41
CA GLN A 9 6.89 -24.61 0.83
C GLN A 9 7.34 -23.51 1.80
N ALA A 10 6.57 -22.43 1.97
CA ALA A 10 6.83 -21.42 3.00
C ALA A 10 6.69 -22.02 4.41
N LYS A 11 7.74 -21.90 5.23
CA LYS A 11 7.81 -22.51 6.59
C LYS A 11 8.02 -21.53 7.74
N ASN A 12 8.43 -20.29 7.47
CA ASN A 12 8.68 -19.25 8.47
C ASN A 12 8.50 -17.86 7.83
N LEU A 13 8.17 -16.85 8.66
CA LEU A 13 8.39 -15.43 8.34
C LEU A 13 9.87 -15.07 8.53
N LEU A 14 10.72 -15.60 7.67
CA LEU A 14 12.00 -14.97 7.37
C LEU A 14 11.82 -14.20 6.07
N TRP A 15 12.25 -12.94 6.12
CA TRP A 15 12.14 -11.97 5.04
C TRP A 15 12.89 -12.42 3.78
N ASP A 16 12.36 -12.07 2.60
CA ASP A 16 13.22 -11.88 1.44
C ASP A 16 14.14 -10.70 1.80
N ASP A 17 15.41 -10.99 2.10
CA ASP A 17 16.31 -10.08 2.82
C ASP A 17 16.75 -8.88 1.96
N LYS A 18 17.43 -7.90 2.55
CA LYS A 18 17.78 -6.63 1.88
C LYS A 18 18.67 -6.84 0.65
N PHE A 19 18.11 -6.62 -0.53
CA PHE A 19 18.76 -6.80 -1.84
C PHE A 19 18.84 -5.47 -2.64
N ILE A 20 19.41 -5.51 -3.84
CA ILE A 20 20.08 -4.34 -4.45
C ILE A 20 19.88 -4.17 -5.99
N VAL A 21 19.34 -3.02 -6.50
CA VAL A 21 19.25 -2.54 -7.93
C VAL A 21 19.40 -0.99 -8.27
N THR A 22 20.58 -0.33 -8.38
CA THR A 22 20.84 1.12 -8.76
C THR A 22 21.39 1.13 -10.18
N SER A 23 22.66 0.71 -10.33
CA SER A 23 23.34 0.42 -11.60
C SER A 23 22.47 -0.55 -12.40
N ARG A 24 22.52 -1.81 -11.98
CA ARG A 24 21.32 -2.51 -11.56
C ARG A 24 21.59 -3.24 -10.22
N ASN A 25 22.29 -2.56 -9.27
CA ASN A 25 22.61 -2.97 -7.86
C ASN A 25 22.90 -1.74 -6.91
N ASP A 26 22.00 -0.94 -6.24
CA ASP A 26 21.09 -0.99 -5.04
C ASP A 26 19.57 -0.51 -5.08
N TRP A 27 19.15 0.55 -5.80
CA TRP A 27 17.85 1.31 -5.73
C TRP A 27 16.48 0.57 -5.85
N TYR A 28 16.20 -0.22 -6.88
CA TYR A 28 14.91 -0.92 -7.09
C TYR A 28 14.74 -2.07 -6.10
N GLN A 29 15.70 -2.33 -5.20
CA GLN A 29 15.58 -3.39 -4.18
C GLN A 29 15.88 -2.88 -2.75
N ILE A 30 16.35 -1.62 -2.62
CA ILE A 30 15.93 -0.67 -1.57
C ILE A 30 14.39 -0.59 -1.42
N ILE A 31 13.62 -1.13 -2.37
CA ILE A 31 12.18 -1.46 -2.23
C ILE A 31 11.87 -2.32 -0.98
N TYR A 32 12.84 -3.04 -0.37
CA TYR A 32 12.60 -4.00 0.72
C TYR A 32 13.12 -3.63 2.14
N ASP A 33 13.48 -2.36 2.42
CA ASP A 33 14.04 -1.92 3.73
C ASP A 33 13.02 -1.23 4.67
N ARG A 34 12.84 -1.60 5.95
CA ARG A 34 12.93 -2.95 6.53
C ARG A 34 11.52 -3.55 6.53
N ASN A 35 11.44 -4.87 6.64
CA ASN A 35 10.20 -5.58 6.94
C ASN A 35 9.10 -5.30 5.89
N VAL A 36 9.47 -5.36 4.61
CA VAL A 36 8.58 -5.23 3.44
C VAL A 36 8.16 -6.63 2.95
N ILE A 37 6.87 -6.94 2.94
CA ILE A 37 6.33 -8.13 2.27
C ILE A 37 5.48 -7.67 1.07
N SER A 38 6.09 -7.57 -0.11
CA SER A 38 5.30 -7.41 -1.35
C SER A 38 4.99 -8.76 -1.99
N SER A 39 4.15 -8.75 -3.02
CA SER A 39 3.69 -9.93 -3.77
C SER A 39 4.29 -10.07 -5.15
N ILE A 40 5.16 -9.13 -5.54
CA ILE A 40 6.00 -9.22 -6.73
C ILE A 40 7.02 -10.33 -6.52
N LEU A 41 6.84 -11.45 -7.20
CA LEU A 41 7.87 -12.50 -7.28
C LEU A 41 8.86 -12.14 -8.36
N TRP A 42 10.14 -12.39 -8.10
CA TRP A 42 11.19 -12.14 -9.07
C TRP A 42 11.43 -13.41 -9.89
N PRO A 43 11.44 -13.32 -11.24
CA PRO A 43 11.99 -14.39 -12.07
C PRO A 43 13.51 -14.46 -11.87
N THR A 44 14.10 -15.63 -12.13
CA THR A 44 15.51 -15.94 -11.86
C THR A 44 16.51 -15.32 -12.84
N ASP A 45 16.02 -14.70 -13.93
CA ASP A 45 16.82 -14.22 -15.05
C ASP A 45 16.64 -12.72 -15.28
N THR A 46 17.64 -12.10 -15.93
CA THR A 46 17.65 -10.65 -16.23
C THR A 46 16.74 -10.30 -17.42
N ILE A 47 15.44 -10.50 -17.26
CA ILE A 47 14.42 -10.33 -18.32
C ILE A 47 14.41 -8.92 -18.94
N PHE A 48 14.77 -7.89 -18.15
CA PHE A 48 14.66 -6.50 -18.55
C PHE A 48 15.99 -5.92 -19.04
N LYS A 49 15.95 -5.07 -20.07
CA LYS A 49 17.00 -4.03 -20.28
C LYS A 49 16.66 -2.78 -19.45
N ILE A 50 17.63 -1.89 -19.22
CA ILE A 50 17.31 -0.52 -18.80
C ILE A 50 16.95 0.21 -20.09
N GLY A 51 15.66 0.48 -20.29
CA GLY A 51 15.14 0.83 -21.62
C GLY A 51 13.62 0.82 -21.70
N GLY A 52 12.96 1.51 -20.77
CA GLY A 52 11.62 2.04 -20.98
C GLY A 52 11.70 3.50 -21.41
N GLU A 53 10.65 4.05 -22.03
CA GLU A 53 10.54 5.52 -22.15
C GLU A 53 10.48 6.13 -20.75
N PHE A 54 11.28 7.18 -20.50
CA PHE A 54 11.13 7.98 -19.29
C PHE A 54 9.67 8.46 -19.17
N PHE A 55 9.10 8.44 -17.96
CA PHE A 55 7.67 8.65 -17.71
C PHE A 55 7.27 10.12 -17.89
N ASN A 56 7.22 10.56 -19.14
CA ASN A 56 6.85 11.90 -19.55
C ASN A 56 5.49 12.32 -18.95
N ARG A 57 5.40 13.59 -18.51
CA ARG A 57 4.17 14.19 -17.97
C ARG A 57 3.13 14.28 -19.09
N ARG A 58 2.09 13.45 -19.03
CA ARG A 58 1.05 13.33 -20.07
C ARG A 58 -0.27 13.96 -19.63
N HIS A 59 -0.64 13.86 -18.36
CA HIS A 59 -1.94 14.36 -17.86
C HIS A 59 -1.89 15.84 -17.39
N PRO A 60 -2.97 16.63 -17.52
CA PRO A 60 -2.97 18.04 -17.09
C PRO A 60 -2.66 18.23 -15.59
N HIS A 61 -3.16 17.34 -14.72
CA HIS A 61 -2.86 17.37 -13.29
C HIS A 61 -1.38 17.07 -12.95
N GLU A 62 -0.64 16.41 -13.86
CA GLU A 62 0.81 16.19 -13.73
C GLU A 62 1.61 17.41 -14.20
N LYS A 63 1.12 18.12 -15.22
CA LYS A 63 1.80 19.29 -15.82
C LYS A 63 1.64 20.57 -15.01
N LEU A 64 0.53 20.70 -14.28
CA LEU A 64 0.17 21.91 -13.51
C LEU A 64 0.26 21.72 -12.00
N TYR A 65 0.88 20.63 -11.52
CA TYR A 65 1.10 20.45 -10.09
C TYR A 65 2.00 21.54 -9.53
N LYS A 66 1.60 22.10 -8.39
CA LYS A 66 2.43 22.95 -7.54
C LYS A 66 2.50 22.32 -6.16
N ASN A 67 3.66 22.45 -5.51
CA ASN A 67 3.75 22.12 -4.10
C ASN A 67 2.87 23.08 -3.28
N ASP A 68 2.29 22.58 -2.21
CA ASP A 68 1.32 23.29 -1.38
C ASP A 68 1.59 22.86 0.07
N THR A 69 2.36 23.67 0.77
CA THR A 69 2.84 23.33 2.11
C THR A 69 1.71 23.33 3.14
N GLU A 70 0.64 24.11 2.95
CA GLU A 70 -0.52 24.09 3.85
C GLU A 70 -1.28 22.76 3.72
N ARG A 71 -1.57 22.32 2.49
CA ARG A 71 -2.13 20.98 2.21
C ARG A 71 -1.23 19.87 2.75
N ASN A 72 0.09 19.97 2.53
CA ASN A 72 1.05 18.94 2.95
C ASN A 72 1.14 18.87 4.49
N LEU A 73 1.11 19.99 5.20
CA LEU A 73 1.04 20.04 6.67
C LEU A 73 -0.32 19.54 7.21
N SER A 74 -1.42 19.77 6.49
CA SER A 74 -2.74 19.18 6.77
C SER A 74 -2.70 17.64 6.71
N TYR A 75 -2.06 17.09 5.66
CA TYR A 75 -1.80 15.66 5.50
C TYR A 75 -0.91 15.09 6.61
N LEU A 76 0.23 15.75 6.90
CA LEU A 76 1.16 15.36 7.97
C LEU A 76 0.48 15.35 9.35
N SER A 77 -0.30 16.39 9.66
CA SER A 77 -1.00 16.54 10.94
C SER A 77 -2.02 15.43 11.16
N ALA A 78 -2.74 15.03 10.10
CA ALA A 78 -3.67 13.91 10.14
C ALA A 78 -2.94 12.56 10.30
N CYS A 79 -1.84 12.32 9.59
CA CYS A 79 -1.00 11.13 9.78
C CYS A 79 -0.44 11.04 11.22
N LYS A 80 -0.02 12.16 11.82
CA LYS A 80 0.46 12.23 13.21
C LYS A 80 -0.65 11.86 14.21
N ARG A 81 -1.89 12.35 14.02
CA ARG A 81 -3.04 11.98 14.86
C ARG A 81 -3.45 10.50 14.70
N LEU A 82 -3.46 9.97 13.48
CA LEU A 82 -3.66 8.54 13.23
C LEU A 82 -2.61 7.69 13.95
N SER A 83 -1.34 8.09 13.88
CA SER A 83 -0.23 7.33 14.46
C SER A 83 -0.31 7.29 15.99
N ALA A 84 -0.57 8.43 16.63
CA ALA A 84 -0.77 8.48 18.08
C ALA A 84 -1.94 7.58 18.53
N ARG A 85 -3.10 7.68 17.84
CA ARG A 85 -4.28 6.84 18.12
C ARG A 85 -4.02 5.35 17.88
N LEU A 86 -3.25 5.00 16.85
CA LEU A 86 -2.85 3.62 16.57
C LEU A 86 -1.93 3.08 17.67
N GLN A 87 -0.88 3.83 18.04
CA GLN A 87 0.10 3.45 19.06
C GLN A 87 -0.56 3.16 20.42
N THR A 88 -1.60 3.91 20.81
CA THR A 88 -2.37 3.66 22.04
C THR A 88 -3.10 2.30 22.03
N ILE A 89 -3.52 1.82 20.86
CA ILE A 89 -4.20 0.52 20.70
C ILE A 89 -3.19 -0.63 20.60
N ILE A 90 -2.18 -0.50 19.71
CA ILE A 90 -1.23 -1.59 19.47
C ILE A 90 -0.17 -1.73 20.56
N GLN A 91 0.20 -0.63 21.21
CA GLN A 91 1.19 -0.58 22.28
C GLN A 91 2.49 -1.30 21.86
N ASN A 92 2.94 -2.30 22.61
CA ASN A 92 4.13 -3.10 22.32
C ASN A 92 3.77 -4.49 21.74
N GLN A 93 2.56 -4.67 21.20
CA GLN A 93 2.13 -5.94 20.61
C GLN A 93 2.67 -6.10 19.19
N LYS A 94 2.91 -7.35 18.77
CA LYS A 94 3.32 -7.64 17.40
C LYS A 94 2.20 -7.31 16.41
N CYS A 95 2.49 -6.48 15.42
CA CYS A 95 1.54 -6.01 14.43
C CYS A 95 2.05 -6.25 13.01
N ILE A 96 1.16 -6.69 12.12
CA ILE A 96 1.40 -6.61 10.68
C ILE A 96 0.54 -5.50 10.09
N VAL A 97 1.18 -4.53 9.46
CA VAL A 97 0.54 -3.47 8.69
C VAL A 97 0.28 -3.99 7.29
N TYR A 98 -0.93 -3.82 6.78
CA TYR A 98 -1.31 -4.16 5.41
C TYR A 98 -1.62 -2.86 4.67
N ALA A 99 -0.71 -2.40 3.82
CA ALA A 99 -0.75 -1.10 3.16
C ALA A 99 -0.72 -1.25 1.63
N PRO A 100 -1.89 -1.38 0.96
CA PRO A 100 -1.96 -1.55 -0.48
C PRO A 100 -1.25 -0.47 -1.27
N MET A 101 -0.43 -0.91 -2.22
CA MET A 101 0.14 0.00 -3.20
C MET A 101 -1.01 0.54 -4.08
N ARG A 102 -1.00 1.81 -4.50
CA ARG A 102 0.05 2.84 -4.30
C ARG A 102 -0.30 3.91 -3.26
N GLY A 103 -1.57 4.14 -2.93
CA GLY A 103 -1.96 5.30 -2.10
C GLY A 103 -1.80 5.10 -0.59
N ALA A 104 -1.85 3.85 -0.08
CA ALA A 104 -1.49 3.57 1.31
C ALA A 104 0.01 3.76 1.59
N TYR A 105 0.87 3.69 0.55
CA TYR A 105 2.32 3.84 0.68
C TYR A 105 2.76 5.18 1.29
N PRO A 106 2.39 6.37 0.75
CA PRO A 106 2.73 7.65 1.37
C PRO A 106 2.08 7.81 2.75
N ILE A 107 0.89 7.25 2.98
CA ILE A 107 0.20 7.32 4.28
C ILE A 107 1.04 6.59 5.32
N TRP A 108 1.39 5.33 5.06
CA TRP A 108 2.24 4.54 5.97
C TRP A 108 3.64 5.15 6.12
N ARG A 109 4.31 5.56 5.03
CA ARG A 109 5.62 6.24 5.09
C ARG A 109 5.62 7.55 5.90
N THR A 110 4.46 8.19 6.06
CA THR A 110 4.27 9.42 6.84
C THR A 110 3.77 9.14 8.27
N MET A 111 3.13 7.99 8.50
CA MET A 111 2.74 7.53 9.84
C MET A 111 3.90 6.86 10.59
N SER A 112 4.69 6.03 9.92
CA SER A 112 5.72 5.18 10.54
C SER A 112 6.84 5.96 11.26
N GLN A 113 7.04 7.24 10.93
CA GLN A 113 7.96 8.14 11.63
C GLN A 113 7.50 8.53 13.05
N PHE A 114 6.23 8.26 13.40
CA PHE A 114 5.60 8.60 14.68
C PHE A 114 5.27 7.37 15.53
N LEU A 115 5.69 6.17 15.11
CA LEU A 115 5.39 4.90 15.77
C LEU A 115 6.67 4.23 16.29
N ASP A 116 6.54 3.39 17.32
CA ASP A 116 7.58 2.43 17.65
C ASP A 116 7.49 1.22 16.70
N LEU A 117 8.47 1.11 15.80
CA LEU A 117 8.53 0.05 14.80
C LEU A 117 9.15 -1.26 15.32
N THR A 118 9.57 -1.33 16.59
CA THR A 118 10.26 -2.51 17.17
C THR A 118 9.44 -3.80 17.10
N HIS A 119 8.11 -3.68 17.01
CA HIS A 119 7.17 -4.80 16.91
C HIS A 119 6.20 -4.67 15.72
N ILE A 120 6.55 -3.88 14.69
CA ILE A 120 5.67 -3.63 13.54
C ILE A 120 6.35 -4.05 12.23
N ASP A 121 5.71 -5.01 11.56
CA ASP A 121 6.09 -5.53 10.24
C ASP A 121 5.10 -5.00 9.18
N VAL A 122 5.48 -4.89 7.88
CA VAL A 122 4.59 -4.30 6.86
C VAL A 122 4.50 -5.08 5.54
N TYR A 123 3.27 -5.30 5.09
CA TYR A 123 2.87 -5.99 3.87
C TYR A 123 2.37 -4.95 2.85
N TYR A 124 2.92 -4.98 1.63
CA TYR A 124 2.62 -4.03 0.54
C TYR A 124 2.07 -4.79 -0.68
N PRO A 125 0.77 -5.13 -0.68
CA PRO A 125 0.13 -5.86 -1.77
C PRO A 125 -0.09 -4.95 -2.98
N VAL A 126 -0.14 -5.55 -4.17
CA VAL A 126 -0.45 -4.83 -5.41
C VAL A 126 -1.90 -5.11 -5.82
N THR A 127 -2.84 -4.32 -5.28
CA THR A 127 -4.30 -4.55 -5.42
C THR A 127 -4.97 -3.69 -6.50
N SER A 128 -4.22 -3.27 -7.52
CA SER A 128 -4.65 -2.27 -8.51
C SER A 128 -5.91 -2.68 -9.27
N SER A 129 -6.95 -1.84 -9.24
CA SER A 129 -8.13 -2.02 -10.09
C SER A 129 -7.85 -1.75 -11.58
N PHE A 130 -6.77 -1.03 -11.90
CA PHE A 130 -6.41 -0.61 -13.24
C PHE A 130 -5.58 -1.64 -13.99
N VAL A 131 -4.65 -2.32 -13.33
CA VAL A 131 -3.84 -3.39 -13.94
C VAL A 131 -4.71 -4.63 -14.13
N LEU A 132 -4.70 -5.20 -15.34
CA LEU A 132 -5.31 -6.50 -15.61
C LEU A 132 -4.27 -7.62 -15.52
N TYR A 133 -4.72 -8.81 -15.11
CA TYR A 133 -3.91 -10.01 -15.30
C TYR A 133 -3.81 -10.35 -16.80
N PRO A 134 -2.67 -10.90 -17.25
CA PRO A 134 -2.48 -11.46 -18.59
C PRO A 134 -3.50 -12.56 -18.91
N LYS A 135 -3.80 -12.79 -20.20
CA LYS A 135 -4.77 -13.83 -20.61
C LYS A 135 -4.24 -15.23 -20.34
N GLU A 136 -2.94 -15.42 -20.57
CA GLU A 136 -2.18 -16.64 -20.36
C GLU A 136 -2.15 -17.15 -18.91
N PHE A 137 -2.48 -16.30 -17.93
CA PHE A 137 -2.59 -16.74 -16.52
C PHE A 137 -3.97 -17.33 -16.19
N GLY A 138 -4.97 -17.21 -17.06
CA GLY A 138 -6.32 -17.75 -16.85
C GLY A 138 -7.15 -17.09 -15.74
N ILE A 139 -6.63 -16.06 -15.07
CA ILE A 139 -7.29 -15.39 -13.94
C ILE A 139 -8.40 -14.47 -14.48
N VAL A 140 -9.64 -14.95 -14.44
CA VAL A 140 -10.83 -14.23 -14.92
C VAL A 140 -11.67 -13.67 -13.77
N SER A 141 -12.24 -12.50 -14.02
CA SER A 141 -13.28 -11.88 -13.21
C SER A 141 -14.58 -12.71 -13.22
N LYS A 142 -15.51 -12.40 -12.31
CA LYS A 142 -16.88 -12.98 -12.28
C LYS A 142 -17.71 -12.71 -13.56
N LYS A 143 -17.16 -12.01 -14.56
CA LYS A 143 -17.75 -11.75 -15.89
C LYS A 143 -16.93 -12.32 -17.05
N GLY A 144 -16.04 -13.28 -16.80
CA GLY A 144 -15.24 -13.98 -17.84
C GLY A 144 -14.12 -13.16 -18.50
N LYS A 145 -14.13 -11.82 -18.36
CA LYS A 145 -13.00 -10.96 -18.73
C LYS A 145 -11.83 -11.16 -17.78
N ASN A 146 -10.60 -10.90 -18.22
CA ASN A 146 -9.40 -10.81 -17.37
C ASN A 146 -9.72 -10.11 -16.03
N ALA A 147 -9.32 -10.70 -14.92
CA ALA A 147 -9.42 -10.05 -13.62
C ALA A 147 -8.48 -8.82 -13.58
N SER A 148 -8.85 -7.79 -12.82
CA SER A 148 -7.89 -6.76 -12.40
C SER A 148 -7.20 -7.16 -11.10
N GLY A 149 -6.10 -6.49 -10.77
CA GLY A 149 -5.42 -6.60 -9.47
C GLY A 149 -6.32 -6.31 -8.26
N ARG A 150 -7.52 -5.73 -8.44
CA ARG A 150 -8.55 -5.70 -7.38
C ARG A 150 -8.90 -7.10 -6.87
N TYR A 151 -8.93 -8.11 -7.74
CA TYR A 151 -9.17 -9.51 -7.34
C TYR A 151 -7.94 -10.14 -6.65
N ASN A 152 -6.78 -9.48 -6.68
CA ASN A 152 -5.58 -9.93 -6.00
C ASN A 152 -5.75 -9.85 -4.48
N ASN A 153 -6.42 -8.82 -3.94
CA ASN A 153 -6.54 -8.59 -2.49
C ASN A 153 -7.01 -9.84 -1.71
N TYR A 154 -8.00 -10.58 -2.22
CA TYR A 154 -8.42 -11.86 -1.63
C TYR A 154 -7.31 -12.93 -1.65
N GLN A 155 -6.54 -13.01 -2.75
CA GLN A 155 -5.42 -13.95 -2.90
C GLN A 155 -4.22 -13.58 -2.01
N GLU A 156 -3.96 -12.29 -1.82
CA GLU A 156 -2.96 -11.75 -0.89
C GLU A 156 -3.26 -12.15 0.56
N LEU A 157 -4.52 -12.02 0.96
CA LEU A 157 -4.99 -12.38 2.30
C LEU A 157 -4.89 -13.89 2.55
N GLU A 158 -5.30 -14.73 1.60
CA GLU A 158 -5.09 -16.19 1.68
C GLU A 158 -3.61 -16.61 1.62
N ARG A 159 -2.75 -15.88 0.88
CA ARG A 159 -1.28 -16.08 0.89
C ARG A 159 -0.69 -15.75 2.26
N LEU A 160 -1.21 -14.72 2.91
CA LEU A 160 -0.66 -14.17 4.15
C LEU A 160 -1.13 -14.94 5.40
N LYS A 161 -2.36 -15.48 5.42
CA LYS A 161 -2.95 -16.18 6.58
C LYS A 161 -2.05 -17.20 7.30
N PRO A 162 -1.34 -18.13 6.64
CA PRO A 162 -0.47 -19.11 7.32
C PRO A 162 0.68 -18.47 8.11
N LEU A 163 1.03 -17.22 7.77
CA LEU A 163 2.13 -16.46 8.34
C LEU A 163 1.67 -15.59 9.53
N LEU A 164 0.36 -15.45 9.77
CA LEU A 164 -0.20 -14.50 10.73
C LEU A 164 -0.06 -14.94 12.21
N SER A 165 0.30 -16.19 12.48
CA SER A 165 0.24 -16.81 13.83
C SER A 165 1.06 -16.14 14.93
N ASN A 166 2.02 -15.28 14.59
CA ASN A 166 2.92 -14.60 15.52
C ASN A 166 2.56 -13.11 15.77
N TYR A 167 1.45 -12.63 15.24
CA TYR A 167 0.95 -11.26 15.45
C TYR A 167 -0.25 -11.24 16.40
N GLN A 168 -0.55 -10.07 16.95
CA GLN A 168 -1.77 -9.80 17.70
C GLN A 168 -2.76 -8.95 16.87
N TYR A 169 -2.25 -8.07 16.00
CA TYR A 169 -3.03 -7.12 15.21
C TYR A 169 -2.72 -7.18 13.71
N PHE A 170 -3.77 -7.01 12.91
CA PHE A 170 -3.71 -6.78 11.47
C PHE A 170 -4.15 -5.34 11.18
N VAL A 171 -3.21 -4.46 10.84
CA VAL A 171 -3.45 -3.02 10.70
C VAL A 171 -3.59 -2.66 9.21
N TYR A 172 -4.81 -2.67 8.70
CA TYR A 172 -5.09 -2.27 7.32
C TYR A 172 -5.06 -0.74 7.18
N ILE A 173 -4.21 -0.21 6.28
CA ILE A 173 -4.08 1.22 5.97
C ILE A 173 -4.50 1.47 4.51
N ASP A 174 -5.32 2.49 4.24
CA ASP A 174 -5.70 2.89 2.87
C ASP A 174 -6.19 4.36 2.78
N GLU A 175 -6.36 4.87 1.56
CA GLU A 175 -7.06 6.12 1.29
C GLU A 175 -8.59 6.03 1.46
N ILE A 176 -9.20 7.15 1.87
CA ILE A 176 -10.65 7.30 1.93
C ILE A 176 -11.10 8.50 1.08
N ILE A 177 -11.17 8.32 -0.25
CA ILE A 177 -11.84 9.27 -1.15
C ILE A 177 -13.36 9.13 -1.01
N SER A 178 -13.89 7.96 -1.38
CA SER A 178 -15.30 7.57 -1.15
C SER A 178 -15.44 6.50 -0.06
N GLY A 179 -14.33 5.88 0.36
CA GLY A 179 -14.31 4.70 1.24
C GLY A 179 -14.81 3.40 0.61
N GLY A 180 -15.15 3.39 -0.69
CA GLY A 180 -15.68 2.21 -1.37
C GLY A 180 -14.67 1.06 -1.56
N MET A 181 -13.38 1.39 -1.76
CA MET A 181 -12.30 0.40 -1.84
C MET A 181 -12.01 -0.20 -0.45
N MET A 182 -11.78 0.64 0.56
CA MET A 182 -11.59 0.22 1.96
C MET A 182 -12.71 -0.68 2.48
N LEU A 183 -13.98 -0.32 2.23
CA LEU A 183 -15.12 -1.18 2.60
C LEU A 183 -15.11 -2.52 1.86
N GLY A 184 -14.62 -2.56 0.62
CA GLY A 184 -14.42 -3.79 -0.14
C GLY A 184 -13.32 -4.68 0.44
N HIS A 185 -12.14 -4.13 0.67
CA HIS A 185 -11.02 -4.88 1.24
C HIS A 185 -11.30 -5.38 2.67
N ILE A 186 -11.96 -4.57 3.52
CA ILE A 186 -12.42 -5.02 4.86
C ILE A 186 -13.40 -6.19 4.75
N LYS A 187 -14.35 -6.13 3.79
CA LYS A 187 -15.26 -7.26 3.54
C LYS A 187 -14.51 -8.51 3.09
N GLU A 188 -13.48 -8.36 2.24
CA GLU A 188 -12.64 -9.48 1.80
C GLU A 188 -11.76 -10.03 2.94
N MET A 189 -11.31 -9.22 3.90
CA MET A 189 -10.64 -9.67 5.14
C MET A 189 -11.58 -10.48 6.05
N ILE A 190 -12.85 -10.08 6.13
CA ILE A 190 -13.89 -10.81 6.88
C ILE A 190 -14.23 -12.14 6.17
N GLU A 191 -14.37 -12.12 4.84
CA GLU A 191 -14.63 -13.32 4.02
C GLU A 191 -13.46 -14.31 3.99
N THR A 192 -12.21 -13.83 4.09
CA THR A 192 -11.01 -14.66 4.26
C THR A 192 -10.75 -15.06 5.72
N LYS A 193 -11.56 -14.60 6.68
CA LYS A 193 -11.46 -14.94 8.11
C LYS A 193 -10.16 -14.48 8.80
N ILE A 194 -9.64 -13.30 8.44
CA ILE A 194 -8.47 -12.72 9.13
C ILE A 194 -8.75 -12.49 10.63
N GLN A 195 -9.99 -12.13 10.98
CA GLN A 195 -10.43 -11.91 12.37
C GLN A 195 -10.44 -13.18 13.22
N ASP A 196 -10.51 -14.37 12.60
CA ASP A 196 -10.43 -15.65 13.31
C ASP A 196 -8.98 -15.94 13.77
N HIS A 197 -8.01 -15.14 13.30
CA HIS A 197 -6.60 -15.22 13.66
C HIS A 197 -6.11 -13.98 14.44
N LEU A 198 -6.52 -12.76 14.06
CA LEU A 198 -5.96 -11.48 14.53
C LEU A 198 -7.02 -10.41 14.82
N ASN A 199 -6.71 -9.47 15.71
CA ASN A 199 -7.51 -8.24 15.84
C ASN A 199 -7.29 -7.34 14.62
N ILE A 200 -8.29 -7.20 13.73
CA ILE A 200 -8.20 -6.30 12.57
C ILE A 200 -8.45 -4.85 13.00
N ILE A 201 -7.50 -3.95 12.73
CA ILE A 201 -7.67 -2.50 12.86
C ILE A 201 -7.66 -1.90 11.46
N ALA A 202 -8.73 -1.20 11.08
CA ALA A 202 -8.74 -0.38 9.87
C ALA A 202 -8.27 1.04 10.20
N VAL A 203 -7.43 1.62 9.34
CA VAL A 203 -6.82 2.94 9.48
C VAL A 203 -6.95 3.65 8.13
N GLY A 204 -7.45 4.89 8.10
CA GLY A 204 -7.57 5.60 6.83
C GLY A 204 -7.49 7.11 6.89
N LEU A 205 -6.90 7.68 5.85
CA LEU A 205 -6.77 9.12 5.66
C LEU A 205 -7.79 9.59 4.62
N ALA A 206 -8.60 10.59 4.96
CA ALA A 206 -9.80 10.94 4.20
C ALA A 206 -9.73 12.28 3.46
N ASP A 207 -9.98 12.26 2.14
CA ASP A 207 -9.98 13.42 1.25
C ASP A 207 -11.06 14.44 1.62
N ARG A 208 -10.76 15.74 1.54
CA ARG A 208 -11.70 16.85 1.87
C ARG A 208 -12.31 16.67 3.25
N PHE A 209 -11.47 16.39 4.23
CA PHE A 209 -11.81 16.04 5.61
C PHE A 209 -12.82 14.86 5.72
N GLY A 210 -12.86 14.03 4.66
CA GLY A 210 -13.73 12.88 4.50
C GLY A 210 -15.21 13.18 4.19
N GLN A 211 -15.57 14.41 3.80
CA GLN A 211 -16.95 14.80 3.42
C GLN A 211 -17.64 13.79 2.50
N ARG A 212 -16.91 13.28 1.50
CA ARG A 212 -17.39 12.34 0.47
C ARG A 212 -17.53 10.88 0.93
N SER A 213 -17.08 10.56 2.14
CA SER A 213 -16.90 9.16 2.60
C SER A 213 -17.89 8.68 3.66
N THR A 214 -18.69 9.59 4.24
CA THR A 214 -19.53 9.33 5.43
C THR A 214 -20.41 8.08 5.32
N SER A 215 -21.04 7.82 4.17
CA SER A 215 -21.87 6.60 3.99
C SER A 215 -21.06 5.30 4.10
N CYS A 216 -19.81 5.29 3.62
CA CYS A 216 -18.92 4.13 3.71
C CYS A 216 -18.29 4.01 5.10
N ARG A 217 -17.84 5.13 5.70
CA ARG A 217 -17.33 5.14 7.08
C ARG A 217 -18.38 4.63 8.08
N ASN A 218 -19.64 5.00 7.94
CA ASN A 218 -20.72 4.50 8.79
C ASN A 218 -20.97 2.98 8.61
N LYS A 219 -20.64 2.41 7.44
CA LYS A 219 -20.67 0.94 7.22
C LYS A 219 -19.45 0.24 7.82
N ILE A 220 -18.29 0.91 7.86
CA ILE A 220 -17.09 0.39 8.52
C ILE A 220 -17.25 0.44 10.05
N ASN A 221 -17.82 1.52 10.62
CA ASN A 221 -18.19 1.58 12.05
C ASN A 221 -19.09 0.41 12.45
N LYS A 222 -20.05 0.01 11.61
CA LYS A 222 -20.91 -1.16 11.86
C LYS A 222 -20.16 -2.48 11.96
N ASN A 223 -18.97 -2.60 11.36
CA ASN A 223 -18.10 -3.75 11.54
C ASN A 223 -17.36 -3.72 12.89
N VAL A 224 -17.19 -2.54 13.50
CA VAL A 224 -16.73 -2.41 14.90
C VAL A 224 -17.87 -2.72 15.86
N GLU A 225 -19.06 -2.15 15.63
CA GLU A 225 -20.27 -2.37 16.44
C GLU A 225 -20.69 -3.85 16.50
N ASN A 226 -20.42 -4.63 15.44
CA ASN A 226 -20.72 -6.08 15.39
C ASN A 226 -19.53 -6.99 15.75
N GLY A 227 -18.36 -6.44 16.12
CA GLY A 227 -17.17 -7.18 16.53
C GLY A 227 -16.36 -7.84 15.41
N SER A 228 -16.69 -7.65 14.12
CA SER A 228 -15.90 -8.18 12.99
C SER A 228 -14.63 -7.36 12.67
N LEU A 229 -14.50 -6.19 13.28
CA LEU A 229 -13.36 -5.28 13.19
C LEU A 229 -13.03 -4.76 14.61
N HIS A 230 -11.79 -4.88 15.06
CA HIS A 230 -11.39 -4.47 16.42
C HIS A 230 -11.45 -2.94 16.59
N SER A 231 -11.08 -2.18 15.56
CA SER A 231 -11.20 -0.72 15.57
C SER A 231 -11.21 -0.13 14.16
N PHE A 232 -11.81 1.05 14.01
CA PHE A 232 -11.68 1.89 12.83
C PHE A 232 -11.17 3.28 13.21
N LEU A 233 -9.93 3.56 12.82
CA LEU A 233 -9.30 4.87 12.93
C LEU A 233 -9.40 5.58 11.59
N TRP A 234 -9.90 6.81 11.60
CA TRP A 234 -9.75 7.70 10.45
C TRP A 234 -9.49 9.13 10.88
N GLU A 235 -8.81 9.88 10.02
CA GLU A 235 -8.58 11.33 10.15
C GLU A 235 -8.85 12.01 8.82
N GLY A 236 -9.26 13.28 8.87
CA GLY A 236 -9.44 14.11 7.69
C GLY A 236 -8.19 14.93 7.37
N CYS A 237 -7.81 14.97 6.10
CA CYS A 237 -6.90 15.97 5.54
C CYS A 237 -7.60 16.76 4.44
N GLU A 238 -7.03 17.90 4.04
CA GLU A 238 -7.62 18.76 3.03
C GLU A 238 -7.73 18.09 1.64
N GLN A 239 -6.62 17.55 1.15
CA GLN A 239 -6.54 16.80 -0.09
C GLN A 239 -5.54 15.64 0.09
N LEU A 240 -5.90 14.46 -0.44
CA LEU A 240 -4.99 13.32 -0.49
C LEU A 240 -3.96 13.44 -1.63
N ILE A 241 -2.86 12.70 -1.49
CA ILE A 241 -2.10 12.22 -2.65
C ILE A 241 -2.77 10.93 -3.15
N THR A 242 -3.27 10.96 -4.38
CA THR A 242 -3.92 9.84 -5.06
C THR A 242 -2.99 9.20 -6.09
N GLU A 243 -3.43 8.07 -6.64
CA GLU A 243 -2.70 7.29 -7.64
C GLU A 243 -2.37 8.07 -8.94
N ASP A 244 -3.13 9.14 -9.23
CA ASP A 244 -2.92 10.09 -10.34
C ASP A 244 -1.61 10.86 -10.20
N GLN A 245 -1.21 11.17 -8.97
CA GLN A 245 0.02 11.90 -8.65
C GLN A 245 1.22 10.94 -8.57
N LYS A 246 1.37 10.08 -9.59
CA LYS A 246 2.41 9.04 -9.69
C LYS A 246 3.83 9.58 -9.47
N PHE A 247 4.07 10.84 -9.80
CA PHE A 247 5.34 11.55 -9.57
C PHE A 247 5.62 11.79 -8.09
N LEU A 248 4.62 12.21 -7.29
CA LEU A 248 4.76 12.42 -5.83
C LEU A 248 4.93 11.10 -5.09
N LEU A 249 4.14 10.10 -5.47
CA LEU A 249 4.30 8.72 -5.01
C LEU A 249 5.69 8.18 -5.38
N GLY A 250 6.23 8.66 -6.51
CA GLY A 250 7.45 8.19 -7.14
C GLY A 250 7.43 6.70 -7.46
N ILE A 251 6.23 6.13 -7.61
CA ILE A 251 5.95 4.76 -8.02
C ILE A 251 4.72 4.70 -8.93
N HIS A 252 4.74 3.80 -9.91
CA HIS A 252 3.66 3.55 -10.87
C HIS A 252 3.45 2.06 -11.07
N TYR A 253 2.35 1.68 -11.72
CA TYR A 253 2.14 0.31 -12.20
C TYR A 253 2.58 0.27 -13.66
N GLU A 254 3.56 -0.56 -14.03
CA GLU A 254 4.09 -0.53 -15.39
C GLU A 254 3.18 -1.23 -16.40
N ASP A 255 2.77 -2.47 -16.12
CA ASP A 255 2.35 -3.37 -17.19
C ASP A 255 1.23 -4.39 -16.84
N TYR A 256 0.51 -4.78 -17.89
CA TYR A 256 -0.66 -5.66 -17.95
C TYR A 256 -0.31 -7.08 -18.47
N LYS A 257 0.93 -7.29 -18.93
CA LYS A 257 1.44 -8.50 -19.60
C LYS A 257 2.21 -9.44 -18.66
N HIS A 258 2.71 -8.95 -17.52
CA HIS A 258 3.38 -9.78 -16.50
C HIS A 258 2.61 -9.81 -15.16
N GLY A 259 1.47 -9.12 -15.06
CA GLY A 259 0.62 -9.07 -13.86
C GLY A 259 0.89 -7.85 -12.96
N PRO A 260 0.20 -7.71 -11.81
CA PRO A 260 0.28 -6.51 -10.98
C PRO A 260 1.65 -6.34 -10.30
N HIS A 261 2.44 -5.38 -10.78
CA HIS A 261 3.72 -4.97 -10.18
C HIS A 261 3.89 -3.44 -10.17
N ILE A 262 4.89 -2.94 -9.44
CA ILE A 262 5.26 -1.53 -9.38
C ILE A 262 6.65 -1.29 -9.94
N ILE A 263 6.85 -0.09 -10.48
CA ILE A 263 8.13 0.52 -10.89
C ILE A 263 8.32 1.84 -10.15
N PRO A 264 9.57 2.34 -10.01
CA PRO A 264 9.81 3.72 -9.59
C PRO A 264 9.42 4.70 -10.72
N VAL A 265 9.09 5.93 -10.35
CA VAL A 265 8.89 7.04 -11.28
C VAL A 265 10.04 8.03 -11.07
N LEU A 266 10.95 8.02 -12.04
CA LEU A 266 12.20 8.79 -12.06
C LEU A 266 12.24 9.69 -13.28
N ASP A 267 13.03 10.76 -13.21
CA ASP A 267 13.31 11.65 -14.33
C ASP A 267 14.40 11.10 -15.27
N GLU A 268 14.79 11.90 -16.26
CA GLU A 268 15.79 11.57 -17.28
C GLU A 268 17.20 11.32 -16.71
N ASN A 269 17.48 11.76 -15.48
CA ASN A 269 18.74 11.54 -14.77
C ASN A 269 18.67 10.34 -13.80
N LEU A 270 17.58 9.55 -13.87
CA LEU A 270 17.23 8.49 -12.91
C LEU A 270 16.99 9.00 -11.48
N ASP A 271 16.64 10.28 -11.34
CA ASP A 271 16.47 10.93 -10.05
C ASP A 271 14.98 11.11 -9.69
N PHE A 272 14.65 11.37 -8.42
CA PHE A 272 13.27 11.68 -8.03
C PHE A 272 12.88 13.10 -8.46
N TYR A 273 11.72 13.21 -9.09
CA TYR A 273 11.14 14.48 -9.53
C TYR A 273 11.09 15.54 -8.41
N PRO A 274 11.33 16.83 -8.72
CA PRO A 274 11.34 17.91 -7.73
C PRO A 274 10.08 17.99 -6.87
N GLU A 275 8.92 17.69 -7.44
CA GLU A 275 7.63 17.69 -6.75
C GLU A 275 7.57 16.65 -5.63
N ARG A 276 8.18 15.47 -5.83
CA ARG A 276 8.34 14.45 -4.77
C ARG A 276 9.32 14.91 -3.70
N LYS A 277 10.46 15.50 -4.11
CA LYS A 277 11.47 16.01 -3.18
C LYS A 277 10.89 17.10 -2.26
N LEU A 278 10.08 18.01 -2.79
CA LEU A 278 9.36 19.04 -2.02
C LEU A 278 8.29 18.42 -1.09
N PHE A 279 7.46 17.50 -1.59
CA PHE A 279 6.46 16.83 -0.73
C PHE A 279 7.13 16.05 0.42
N GLU A 280 8.20 15.30 0.14
CA GLU A 280 8.92 14.55 1.18
C GLU A 280 9.62 15.47 2.19
N GLN A 281 10.02 16.70 1.81
CA GLN A 281 10.51 17.71 2.75
C GLN A 281 9.40 18.25 3.67
N ASP A 282 8.20 18.49 3.15
CA ASP A 282 7.07 18.98 3.95
C ASP A 282 6.50 17.93 4.91
N VAL A 283 6.54 16.63 4.56
CA VAL A 283 5.90 15.56 5.38
C VAL A 283 6.85 14.61 6.11
N ARG A 284 8.17 14.66 5.88
CA ARG A 284 9.13 13.87 6.69
C ARG A 284 9.88 14.74 7.68
N ILE A 285 9.80 14.34 8.95
CA ILE A 285 10.71 14.80 9.98
C ILE A 285 12.05 14.11 9.73
N CYS A 286 12.87 14.71 8.86
CA CYS A 286 14.27 14.36 8.72
C CYS A 286 14.98 14.58 10.07
N LYS A 287 15.19 13.50 10.82
CA LYS A 287 16.13 13.50 11.95
C LYS A 287 17.51 13.85 11.38
N ARG A 288 18.00 15.02 11.77
CA ARG A 288 19.42 15.38 11.68
C ARG A 288 20.20 14.65 12.77
#